data_AF-A0AAW1TGF7-F1
#
_entry.id   AF-A0AAW1TGF7-F1
#
_cell.length_a   1.000
_cell.length_b   1.000
_cell.length_c   1.000
_cell.angle_alpha   90.00
_cell.angle_beta   90.00
_cell.angle_gamma   90.00
#
_symmetry.space_group_name_H-M   'P 1'
#
loop_
_entity.id
_entity.type
_entity.pdbx_description
1 polymer ?
#
loop_
_entity_poly.entity_id
_entity_poly.type
_entity_poly.pdbx_seq_one_letter_code
_entity_poly.pdbx_strand_id
1 'polypeptide(L)'
;MAGGWKLLVDICLPVPFVLLVLLTLPAPKAFNRSILTLVDRTLGVRFVGLFSLLHVMLVVTGVALLATVKATMEVTSERKNFASDETPNVVANHLAKKWRGERNFWISFICFVLWCLLARLHQIMVHKAQLEDRLKALEGPGPATKPTSMPPPASGSAPKKVA
;
A
#
# COMPACT_ATOMS: atom_id res chain seq x y z
N MET A 1 -13.47 22.94 14.62
CA MET A 1 -13.71 21.61 14.02
C MET A 1 -13.69 21.59 12.48
N ALA A 2 -13.76 22.72 11.76
CA ALA A 2 -13.75 22.72 10.29
C ALA A 2 -12.39 22.35 9.65
N GLY A 3 -11.27 22.75 10.26
CA GLY A 3 -9.93 22.54 9.69
C GLY A 3 -9.48 21.08 9.61
N GLY A 4 -9.69 20.30 10.68
CA GLY A 4 -9.28 18.89 10.72
C GLY A 4 -10.08 18.01 9.75
N TRP A 5 -11.38 18.26 9.62
CA TRP A 5 -12.22 17.57 8.64
C TRP A 5 -11.80 17.90 7.19
N LYS A 6 -11.51 19.18 6.93
CA LYS A 6 -11.02 19.62 5.62
C LYS A 6 -9.68 18.96 5.27
N LEU A 7 -8.74 18.87 6.21
CA LEU A 7 -7.46 18.17 6.02
C LEU A 7 -7.69 16.70 5.63
N LEU A 8 -8.61 16.02 6.31
CA LEU A 8 -8.89 14.62 6.06
C LEU A 8 -9.46 14.38 4.65
N VAL A 9 -10.43 15.21 4.24
CA VAL A 9 -11.09 15.06 2.94
C VAL A 9 -10.22 15.54 1.78
N ASP A 10 -9.61 16.71 1.92
CA ASP A 10 -8.92 17.37 0.81
C ASP A 10 -7.48 16.84 0.62
N ILE A 11 -6.86 16.27 1.66
CA ILE A 11 -5.46 15.83 1.61
C ILE A 11 -5.34 14.34 1.91
N CYS A 12 -5.91 13.83 3.01
CA CYS A 12 -5.70 12.44 3.41
C CYS A 12 -6.40 11.42 2.50
N LEU A 13 -7.45 11.79 1.78
CA LEU A 13 -8.17 10.90 0.86
C LEU A 13 -7.57 10.83 -0.56
N PRO A 14 -7.28 11.95 -1.26
CA PRO A 14 -6.79 11.87 -2.64
C PRO A 14 -5.38 11.30 -2.74
N VAL A 15 -4.51 11.55 -1.76
CA VAL A 15 -3.11 11.07 -1.77
C VAL A 15 -3.02 9.55 -1.89
N PRO A 16 -3.60 8.74 -0.97
CA PRO A 16 -3.50 7.29 -1.08
C PRO A 16 -4.26 6.75 -2.30
N PHE A 17 -5.34 7.41 -2.73
CA PHE A 17 -6.09 7.02 -3.92
C PHE A 17 -5.23 7.14 -5.19
N VAL A 18 -4.57 8.29 -5.39
CA VAL A 18 -3.70 8.52 -6.55
C VAL A 18 -2.52 7.53 -6.54
N LEU A 19 -1.88 7.32 -5.38
CA LEU A 19 -0.77 6.37 -5.26
C LEU A 19 -1.19 4.92 -5.52
N LEU A 20 -2.39 4.52 -5.06
CA LEU A 20 -2.96 3.19 -5.34
C LEU A 20 -3.27 3.02 -6.83
N VAL A 21 -3.86 4.03 -7.47
CA VAL A 21 -4.12 4.00 -8.92
C VAL A 21 -2.80 3.85 -9.67
N LEU A 22 -1.79 4.66 -9.34
CA LEU A 22 -0.46 4.55 -9.96
C LEU A 22 0.15 3.15 -9.79
N LEU A 23 0.05 2.55 -8.60
CA LEU A 23 0.58 1.21 -8.33
C LEU A 23 -0.19 0.08 -9.02
N THR A 24 -1.47 0.28 -9.35
CA THR A 24 -2.34 -0.75 -9.96
C THR A 24 -2.35 -0.70 -11.48
N LEU A 25 -1.81 0.36 -12.09
CA LEU A 25 -1.75 0.46 -13.54
C LEU A 25 -0.87 -0.67 -14.14
N PRO A 26 -1.37 -1.39 -15.15
CA PRO A 26 -0.60 -2.42 -15.86
C PRO A 26 0.42 -1.73 -16.78
N ALA A 27 1.54 -1.30 -16.21
CA ALA A 27 2.56 -0.55 -16.94
C ALA A 27 3.85 -1.37 -17.16
N PRO A 28 4.74 -0.95 -18.08
CA PRO A 28 6.00 -1.63 -18.34
C PRO A 28 6.88 -1.70 -17.09
N LYS A 29 7.72 -2.74 -17.00
CA LYS A 29 8.56 -3.00 -15.81
C LYS A 29 9.41 -1.80 -15.37
N ALA A 30 9.94 -1.03 -16.32
CA ALA A 30 10.71 0.17 -16.04
C ALA A 30 9.85 1.25 -15.33
N PHE A 31 8.62 1.46 -15.80
CA PHE A 31 7.70 2.43 -15.23
C PHE A 31 7.25 2.03 -13.83
N ASN A 32 6.96 0.74 -13.61
CA ASN A 32 6.61 0.22 -12.27
C ASN A 32 7.74 0.44 -11.27
N ARG A 33 9.01 0.31 -11.69
CA ARG A 33 10.16 0.61 -10.82
C ARG A 33 10.22 2.09 -10.46
N SER A 34 10.01 2.99 -11.42
CA SER A 34 9.95 4.43 -11.17
C SER A 34 8.82 4.80 -10.22
N ILE A 35 7.63 4.23 -10.41
CA ILE A 35 6.49 4.42 -9.49
C ILE A 35 6.83 3.90 -8.10
N LEU A 36 7.43 2.71 -7.98
CA LEU A 36 7.82 2.17 -6.69
C LEU A 36 8.82 3.07 -5.97
N THR A 37 9.82 3.61 -6.66
CA THR A 37 10.75 4.57 -6.06
C THR A 37 10.06 5.87 -5.66
N LEU A 38 9.10 6.36 -6.44
CA LEU A 38 8.31 7.54 -6.09
C LEU A 38 7.46 7.28 -4.84
N VAL A 39 6.75 6.15 -4.81
CA VAL A 39 5.93 5.74 -3.67
C VAL A 39 6.80 5.57 -2.43
N ASP A 40 7.93 4.88 -2.54
CA ASP A 40 8.86 4.68 -1.42
C ASP A 40 9.42 6.02 -0.92
N ARG A 41 9.76 6.95 -1.82
CA ARG A 41 10.19 8.30 -1.45
C ARG A 41 9.10 9.10 -0.75
N THR A 42 7.86 9.03 -1.22
CA THR A 42 6.73 9.77 -0.63
C THR A 42 6.31 9.18 0.72
N LEU A 43 6.21 7.85 0.84
CA LEU A 43 5.86 7.17 2.08
C LEU A 43 7.02 7.16 3.10
N GLY A 44 8.25 7.19 2.59
CA GLY A 44 9.49 7.20 3.36
C GLY A 44 9.94 8.57 3.85
N VAL A 45 9.18 9.65 3.58
CA VAL A 45 9.44 10.96 4.19
C VAL A 45 9.35 10.81 5.72
N ARG A 46 10.50 10.95 6.38
CA ARG A 46 10.63 10.86 7.84
C ARG A 46 10.35 12.24 8.42
N PHE A 47 9.27 12.37 9.18
CA PHE A 47 8.93 13.65 9.84
C PHE A 47 9.70 13.83 11.15
N VAL A 48 9.81 12.77 11.96
CA VAL A 48 10.55 12.78 13.23
C VAL A 48 11.20 11.41 13.39
N GLY A 49 12.49 11.28 13.02
CA GLY A 49 13.44 10.19 13.31
C GLY A 49 13.03 8.74 13.01
N LEU A 50 11.90 8.31 13.55
CA LEU A 50 11.33 6.95 13.54
C LEU A 50 10.00 6.84 12.78
N PHE A 51 9.21 7.91 12.67
CA PHE A 51 7.87 7.83 12.05
C PHE A 51 7.91 8.21 10.56
N SER A 52 7.58 7.23 9.71
CA SER A 52 7.31 7.46 8.28
C SER A 52 5.93 8.10 8.09
N LEU A 53 5.76 8.88 7.03
CA LEU A 53 4.48 9.48 6.63
C LEU A 53 3.31 8.48 6.68
N LEU A 54 3.54 7.24 6.23
CA LEU A 54 2.55 6.18 6.25
C LEU A 54 2.01 5.92 7.67
N HIS A 55 2.91 5.79 8.65
CA HIS A 55 2.52 5.52 10.03
C HIS A 55 1.73 6.69 10.62
N VAL A 56 2.19 7.91 10.36
CA VAL A 56 1.50 9.13 10.80
C VAL A 56 0.09 9.18 10.20
N MET A 57 -0.04 8.97 8.89
CA MET A 57 -1.34 9.02 8.21
C MET A 57 -2.27 7.89 8.65
N LEU A 58 -1.75 6.70 8.94
CA LEU A 58 -2.54 5.58 9.46
C LEU A 58 -3.09 5.89 10.87
N VAL A 59 -2.28 6.52 11.72
CA VAL A 59 -2.72 6.98 13.06
C VAL A 59 -3.75 8.09 12.92
N VAL A 60 -3.49 9.11 12.08
CA VAL A 60 -4.41 10.23 11.88
C VAL A 60 -5.77 9.75 11.36
N THR A 61 -5.78 8.90 10.35
CA THR A 61 -7.02 8.36 9.77
C THR A 61 -7.71 7.35 10.71
N GLY A 62 -6.95 6.58 11.48
CA GLY A 62 -7.49 5.70 12.52
C GLY A 62 -8.16 6.48 13.66
N VAL A 63 -7.52 7.54 14.16
CA VAL A 63 -8.11 8.44 15.17
C VAL A 63 -9.37 9.12 14.62
N ALA A 64 -9.35 9.57 13.38
CA ALA A 64 -10.52 10.16 12.75
C ALA A 64 -11.68 9.17 12.59
N LEU A 65 -11.40 7.91 12.21
CA LEU A 65 -12.39 6.85 12.17
C LEU A 65 -13.01 6.62 13.55
N LEU A 66 -12.18 6.45 14.59
CA LEU A 66 -12.66 6.28 15.97
C LEU A 66 -13.51 7.48 16.44
N ALA A 67 -13.11 8.70 16.10
CA ALA A 67 -13.88 9.90 16.40
C ALA A 67 -15.26 9.88 15.71
N THR A 68 -15.34 9.45 14.45
CA THR A 68 -16.63 9.33 13.74
C THR A 68 -17.51 8.20 14.27
N VAL A 69 -16.92 7.09 14.73
CA VAL A 69 -17.64 6.01 15.41
C VAL A 69 -18.27 6.53 16.70
N LYS A 70 -17.47 7.20 17.54
CA LYS A 70 -17.96 7.82 18.79
C LYS A 70 -19.10 8.80 18.52
N ALA A 71 -18.93 9.72 17.57
CA ALA A 71 -19.96 10.69 17.20
C ALA A 71 -21.26 10.01 16.70
N THR A 72 -21.14 8.91 15.95
CA THR A 72 -22.30 8.15 15.46
C THR A 72 -23.03 7.44 16.59
N MET A 73 -22.28 6.90 17.57
CA MET A 73 -22.85 6.29 18.76
C MET A 73 -23.60 7.31 19.62
N GLU A 74 -23.05 8.51 19.79
CA GLU A 74 -23.68 9.61 20.53
C GLU A 74 -25.00 10.04 19.87
N VAL A 75 -25.03 10.26 18.56
CA VAL A 75 -26.28 10.62 17.85
C VAL A 75 -27.33 9.50 17.94
N THR A 76 -26.89 8.24 17.97
CA THR A 76 -27.78 7.07 18.08
C THR A 76 -28.30 6.89 19.50
N SER A 77 -27.50 7.16 20.53
CA SER A 77 -27.94 7.12 21.93
C SER A 77 -28.88 8.27 22.25
N GLU A 78 -28.63 9.47 21.71
CA GLU A 78 -29.52 10.61 21.84
C GLU A 78 -30.93 10.26 21.38
N ARG A 79 -31.09 9.51 20.27
CA ARG A 79 -32.39 9.08 19.74
C ARG A 79 -33.24 8.30 20.75
N LYS A 80 -32.62 7.54 21.65
CA LYS A 80 -33.34 6.73 22.65
C LYS A 80 -34.01 7.59 23.72
N ASN A 81 -33.56 8.83 23.87
CA ASN A 81 -34.08 9.79 24.85
C ASN A 81 -35.15 10.73 24.27
N PHE A 82 -35.51 10.57 22.99
CA PHE A 82 -36.57 11.37 22.35
C PHE A 82 -37.92 10.91 22.89
N ALA A 83 -38.71 11.85 23.41
CA ALA A 83 -40.09 11.61 23.77
C ALA A 83 -40.96 11.46 22.51
N SER A 84 -42.07 10.73 22.61
CA SER A 84 -42.99 10.44 21.51
C SER A 84 -43.63 11.70 20.88
N ASP A 85 -43.62 12.83 21.58
CA ASP A 85 -44.33 14.07 21.22
C ASP A 85 -43.42 15.18 20.67
N GLU A 86 -42.25 14.83 20.13
CA GLU A 86 -41.36 15.85 19.56
C GLU A 86 -41.89 16.48 18.27
N THR A 87 -41.65 17.79 18.13
CA THR A 87 -42.07 18.52 16.93
C THR A 87 -41.35 17.99 15.68
N PRO A 88 -42.00 18.01 14.50
CA PRO A 88 -41.41 17.51 13.25
C PRO A 88 -40.06 18.15 12.90
N ASN A 89 -39.84 19.40 13.30
CA ASN A 89 -38.59 20.12 13.06
C ASN A 89 -37.41 19.52 13.86
N VAL A 90 -37.65 19.04 15.08
CA VAL A 90 -36.59 18.43 15.90
C VAL A 90 -36.24 17.05 15.35
N VAL A 91 -37.26 16.29 14.92
CA VAL A 91 -37.08 15.01 14.21
C VAL A 91 -36.26 15.21 12.94
N ALA A 92 -36.60 16.18 12.09
CA ALA A 92 -35.86 16.48 10.86
C ALA A 92 -34.39 16.85 11.15
N ASN A 93 -34.14 17.65 12.20
CA ASN A 93 -32.79 18.00 12.62
C ASN A 93 -31.99 16.78 13.11
N HIS A 94 -32.62 15.85 13.84
CA HIS A 94 -31.98 14.61 14.28
C HIS A 94 -31.61 13.72 13.09
N LEU A 95 -32.53 13.53 12.15
CA LEU A 95 -32.25 12.79 10.91
C LEU A 95 -31.10 13.42 10.13
N ALA A 96 -31.06 14.75 10.03
CA ALA A 96 -29.96 15.45 9.36
C ALA A 96 -28.62 15.26 10.08
N LYS A 97 -28.58 15.24 11.42
CA LYS A 97 -27.36 14.92 12.20
C LYS A 97 -26.92 13.47 11.95
N LYS A 98 -27.85 12.52 11.99
CA LYS A 98 -27.58 11.11 11.73
C LYS A 98 -26.97 10.90 10.34
N TRP A 99 -27.56 11.48 9.31
CA TRP A 99 -27.06 11.38 7.94
C TRP A 99 -25.65 11.94 7.78
N ARG A 100 -25.37 13.10 8.40
CA ARG A 100 -24.02 13.69 8.41
C ARG A 100 -23.02 12.78 9.13
N GLY A 101 -23.40 12.21 10.27
CA GLY A 101 -22.58 11.27 11.03
C GLY A 101 -22.22 10.03 10.21
N GLU A 102 -23.22 9.40 9.60
CA GLU A 102 -23.06 8.22 8.74
C GLU A 102 -22.15 8.49 7.54
N ARG A 103 -22.40 9.60 6.82
CA ARG A 103 -21.53 10.02 5.71
C ARG A 103 -20.09 10.22 6.17
N ASN A 104 -19.89 10.90 7.29
CA ASN A 104 -18.54 11.16 7.80
C ASN A 104 -17.84 9.87 8.23
N PHE A 105 -18.58 8.92 8.82
CA PHE A 105 -18.08 7.58 9.12
C PHE A 105 -17.60 6.86 7.86
N TRP A 106 -18.41 6.81 6.80
CA TRP A 106 -18.03 6.15 5.55
C TRP A 106 -16.78 6.78 4.92
N ILE A 107 -16.68 8.11 4.92
CA ILE A 107 -15.50 8.82 4.40
C ILE A 107 -14.25 8.47 5.20
N SER A 108 -14.30 8.53 6.54
CA SER A 108 -13.17 8.18 7.39
C SER A 108 -12.78 6.70 7.26
N PHE A 109 -13.77 5.81 7.14
CA PHE A 109 -13.57 4.38 6.96
C PHE A 109 -12.86 4.07 5.64
N ILE A 110 -13.36 4.61 4.53
CA ILE A 110 -12.75 4.45 3.20
C ILE A 110 -11.33 5.02 3.20
N CYS A 111 -11.13 6.20 3.79
CA CYS A 111 -9.82 6.82 3.89
C CYS A 111 -8.83 5.92 4.64
N PHE A 112 -9.21 5.41 5.81
CA PHE A 112 -8.38 4.48 6.59
C PHE A 112 -8.09 3.19 5.81
N VAL A 113 -9.10 2.59 5.17
CA VAL A 113 -8.94 1.39 4.34
C VAL A 113 -8.00 1.65 3.16
N LEU A 114 -8.08 2.79 2.48
CA LEU A 114 -7.17 3.16 1.40
C LEU A 114 -5.72 3.24 1.87
N TRP A 115 -5.46 3.82 3.05
CA TRP A 115 -4.11 3.84 3.62
C TRP A 115 -3.59 2.44 3.98
N CYS A 116 -4.45 1.59 4.55
CA CYS A 116 -4.11 0.19 4.81
C CYS A 116 -3.81 -0.59 3.52
N LEU A 117 -4.64 -0.42 2.48
CA LEU A 117 -4.44 -1.04 1.17
C LEU A 117 -3.16 -0.56 0.50
N LEU A 118 -2.88 0.75 0.55
CA LEU A 118 -1.64 1.32 0.01
C LEU A 118 -0.43 0.70 0.71
N ALA A 119 -0.45 0.62 2.04
CA ALA A 119 0.63 0.02 2.82
C ALA A 119 0.88 -1.45 2.42
N ARG A 120 -0.19 -2.24 2.31
CA ARG A 120 -0.10 -3.65 1.93
C ARG A 120 0.35 -3.84 0.49
N LEU A 121 -0.22 -3.09 -0.45
CA LEU A 121 0.13 -3.18 -1.85
C LEU A 121 1.58 -2.78 -2.09
N HIS A 122 2.04 -1.72 -1.43
CA HIS A 122 3.43 -1.29 -1.49
C HIS A 122 4.39 -2.41 -1.02
N GLN A 123 4.11 -3.05 0.12
CA GLN A 123 4.90 -4.18 0.61
C GLN A 123 4.96 -5.33 -0.40
N ILE A 124 3.82 -5.71 -0.97
CA ILE A 124 3.73 -6.78 -1.97
C ILE A 124 4.56 -6.43 -3.22
N MET A 125 4.45 -5.19 -3.70
CA MET A 125 5.16 -4.76 -4.90
C MET A 125 6.67 -4.68 -4.69
N VAL A 126 7.12 -4.22 -3.52
CA VAL A 126 8.55 -4.25 -3.14
C VAL A 126 9.07 -5.69 -3.09
N HIS A 127 8.33 -6.61 -2.44
CA HIS A 127 8.72 -8.02 -2.39
C HIS A 127 8.77 -8.65 -3.78
N LYS A 128 7.78 -8.36 -4.64
CA LYS A 128 7.78 -8.82 -6.02
C LYS A 128 9.00 -8.32 -6.79
N ALA A 129 9.33 -7.02 -6.67
CA ALA A 129 10.50 -6.45 -7.34
C ALA A 129 11.81 -7.13 -6.87
N GLN A 130 11.96 -7.37 -5.56
CA GLN A 130 13.12 -8.08 -5.00
C GLN A 130 13.22 -9.53 -5.50
N LEU A 131 12.08 -10.24 -5.62
CA LEU A 131 12.05 -11.60 -6.17
C LEU A 131 12.44 -11.63 -7.65
N GLU A 132 11.94 -10.67 -8.45
CA GLU A 132 12.33 -10.55 -9.86
C GLU A 132 13.83 -10.25 -10.02
N ASP A 133 14.42 -9.42 -9.15
CA ASP A 133 15.84 -9.13 -9.17
C ASP A 133 16.69 -10.35 -8.77
N ARG A 134 16.24 -11.14 -7.79
CA ARG A 134 16.89 -12.40 -7.41
C ARG A 134 16.83 -13.44 -8.52
N LEU A 135 15.69 -13.59 -9.18
CA LEU A 135 15.55 -14.51 -10.32
C LEU A 135 16.50 -14.13 -11.44
N LYS A 136 16.56 -12.85 -11.82
CA LYS A 136 17.52 -12.38 -12.83
C LYS A 136 18.98 -12.59 -12.45
N ALA A 137 19.32 -12.47 -11.16
CA ALA A 137 20.68 -12.71 -10.68
C ALA A 137 21.06 -14.20 -10.79
N LEU A 138 20.10 -15.11 -10.58
CA LEU A 138 20.29 -16.56 -10.75
C LEU A 138 20.27 -17.00 -12.22
N GLU A 139 19.51 -16.31 -13.07
CA GLU A 139 19.49 -16.46 -14.53
C GLU A 139 20.69 -15.79 -15.22
N GLY A 140 21.48 -15.00 -14.48
CA GLY A 140 22.76 -14.45 -14.93
C GLY A 140 23.69 -15.56 -15.44
N PRO A 141 24.61 -15.23 -16.37
CA PRO A 141 25.20 -16.19 -17.31
C PRO A 141 25.65 -17.43 -16.56
N GLY A 142 24.93 -18.53 -16.79
CA GLY A 142 25.29 -19.84 -16.24
C GLY A 142 26.78 -20.06 -16.49
N PRO A 143 27.50 -20.71 -15.54
CA PRO A 143 28.94 -20.88 -15.65
C PRO A 143 29.23 -21.36 -17.06
N ALA A 144 29.97 -20.54 -17.81
CA ALA A 144 30.40 -20.85 -19.16
C ALA A 144 30.88 -22.30 -19.10
N THR A 145 30.12 -23.18 -19.75
CA THR A 145 30.47 -24.58 -19.86
C THR A 145 31.76 -24.52 -20.67
N LYS A 146 32.90 -24.51 -19.96
CA LYS A 146 34.21 -24.64 -20.57
C LYS A 146 34.06 -25.82 -21.52
N PRO A 147 34.28 -25.66 -22.84
CA PRO A 147 34.41 -26.82 -23.68
C PRO A 147 35.57 -27.61 -23.08
N THR A 148 35.24 -28.74 -22.47
CA THR A 148 36.20 -29.74 -22.03
C THR A 148 36.98 -30.11 -23.27
N SER A 149 38.15 -29.50 -23.44
CA SER A 149 39.16 -29.95 -24.37
C SER A 149 39.54 -31.35 -23.90
N MET A 150 38.94 -32.34 -24.54
CA MET A 150 39.39 -33.72 -24.45
C MET A 150 40.89 -33.72 -24.77
N PRO A 151 41.76 -34.23 -23.87
CA PRO A 151 43.15 -34.46 -24.23
C PRO A 151 43.20 -35.49 -25.37
N PRO A 152 44.07 -35.30 -26.37
CA PRO A 152 44.18 -36.21 -27.50
C PRO A 152 44.53 -37.63 -27.04
N PRO A 153 44.00 -38.68 -27.69
CA PRO A 153 44.36 -40.05 -27.34
C PRO A 153 45.85 -40.29 -27.54
N ALA A 154 46.49 -40.85 -26.52
CA ALA A 154 47.88 -41.24 -26.53
C ALA A 154 48.16 -42.15 -27.74
N SER A 155 49.01 -41.69 -28.66
CA SER A 155 49.50 -42.48 -29.78
C SER A 155 50.36 -43.62 -29.21
N GLY A 156 49.80 -44.84 -29.22
CA GLY A 156 50.50 -46.05 -28.85
C GLY A 156 51.68 -46.31 -29.78
N SER A 157 52.83 -46.56 -29.17
CA SER A 157 54.08 -46.98 -29.78
C SER A 157 53.93 -48.30 -30.54
N ALA A 158 54.38 -48.31 -31.80
CA ALA A 158 54.53 -49.52 -32.60
C ALA A 158 55.71 -50.38 -32.09
N PRO A 159 55.58 -51.72 -32.04
CA PRO A 159 56.69 -52.59 -31.68
C PRO A 159 57.66 -52.78 -32.84
N LYS A 160 58.94 -52.48 -32.57
CA LYS A 160 60.07 -52.71 -33.45
C LYS A 160 60.34 -54.23 -33.53
N LYS A 161 60.08 -54.87 -34.67
CA LYS A 161 60.52 -56.24 -34.95
C LYS A 161 62.03 -56.25 -35.09
N VAL A 162 62.67 -57.08 -34.26
CA VAL A 162 64.08 -57.47 -34.36
C VAL A 162 64.14 -58.66 -35.32
N ALA A 163 65.00 -58.56 -36.33
CA ALA A 163 65.58 -59.65 -37.09
C ALA A 163 67.08 -59.37 -37.21
#